data_AF-A0A9W9IZL2-F1
#
_entry.id   AF-A0A9W9IZL2-F1
#
_cell.length_a   1.000
_cell.length_b   1.000
_cell.length_c   1.000
_cell.angle_alpha   90.00
_cell.angle_beta   90.00
_cell.angle_gamma   90.00
#
_symmetry.space_group_name_H-M   'P 1'
#
loop_
_entity.id
_entity.type
_entity.pdbx_description
1 polymer ?
#
loop_
_entity_poly.entity_id
_entity_poly.type
_entity_poly.pdbx_seq_one_letter_code
_entity_poly.pdbx_strand_id
1 'polypeptide(L)'
;MASNKVTKAKATKKAVVKPSPKRAKGAPETSRDLLEERLEFLLTCIKETGMKINYAAVGRHYGISTHAAYLRFLRSKDYVAKLVSAREAAQKSDEAQKDGEDQKDDEAQKDDEDLEITEDEEA
;
A
#
# COMPACT_ATOMS: atom_id res chain seq x y z
N MET A 1 -69.34 -30.67 -2.50
CA MET A 1 -67.90 -30.96 -2.62
C MET A 1 -67.32 -30.09 -3.74
N ALA A 2 -66.70 -28.96 -3.41
CA ALA A 2 -66.17 -28.03 -4.41
C ALA A 2 -64.67 -28.31 -4.66
N SER A 3 -64.32 -28.66 -5.89
CA SER A 3 -62.94 -28.88 -6.34
C SER A 3 -62.23 -27.55 -6.59
N ASN A 4 -61.28 -27.19 -5.74
CA ASN A 4 -60.39 -26.05 -5.96
C ASN A 4 -59.30 -26.42 -6.98
N LYS A 5 -59.30 -25.74 -8.14
CA LYS A 5 -58.23 -25.78 -9.13
C LYS A 5 -57.02 -25.00 -8.60
N VAL A 6 -55.90 -25.68 -8.41
CA VAL A 6 -54.59 -25.09 -8.09
C VAL A 6 -54.03 -24.43 -9.36
N THR A 7 -53.93 -23.11 -9.38
CA THR A 7 -53.16 -22.35 -10.37
C THR A 7 -51.67 -22.47 -10.04
N LYS A 8 -50.93 -23.23 -10.86
CA LYS A 8 -49.46 -23.23 -10.84
C LYS A 8 -48.95 -21.89 -11.36
N ALA A 9 -48.48 -21.01 -10.48
CA ALA A 9 -47.67 -19.86 -10.86
C ALA A 9 -46.26 -20.35 -11.25
N LYS A 10 -45.91 -20.10 -12.51
CA LYS A 10 -44.62 -20.38 -13.13
C LYS A 10 -43.55 -19.48 -12.48
N ALA A 11 -42.57 -20.07 -11.80
CA ALA A 11 -41.43 -19.36 -11.25
C ALA A 11 -40.56 -18.79 -12.39
N THR A 12 -40.63 -17.49 -12.61
CA THR A 12 -39.63 -16.75 -13.40
C THR A 12 -38.39 -16.56 -12.55
N LYS A 13 -37.30 -17.24 -12.93
CA LYS A 13 -35.97 -17.07 -12.35
C LYS A 13 -35.52 -15.62 -12.59
N LYS A 14 -35.69 -14.74 -11.61
CA LYS A 14 -34.92 -13.50 -11.56
C LYS A 14 -33.50 -13.88 -11.17
N ALA A 15 -32.59 -13.77 -12.14
CA ALA A 15 -31.16 -13.77 -11.88
C ALA A 15 -30.86 -12.59 -10.94
N VAL A 16 -30.76 -12.88 -9.65
CA VAL A 16 -30.20 -11.97 -8.66
C VAL A 16 -28.71 -11.92 -8.94
N VAL A 17 -28.31 -10.96 -9.77
CA VAL A 17 -26.94 -10.47 -9.83
C VAL A 17 -26.63 -9.95 -8.44
N LYS A 18 -25.98 -10.78 -7.61
CA LYS A 18 -25.35 -10.31 -6.38
C LYS A 18 -24.29 -9.28 -6.79
N PRO A 19 -24.35 -8.04 -6.31
CA PRO A 19 -23.24 -7.12 -6.50
C PRO A 19 -22.03 -7.71 -5.77
N SER A 20 -21.01 -8.06 -6.55
CA SER A 20 -19.67 -8.29 -6.03
C SER A 20 -19.25 -7.05 -5.22
N PRO A 21 -18.56 -7.21 -4.08
CA PRO A 21 -18.03 -6.05 -3.38
C PRO A 21 -16.93 -5.47 -4.27
N LYS A 22 -17.29 -4.44 -5.05
CA LYS A 22 -16.31 -3.52 -5.63
C LYS A 22 -15.50 -3.00 -4.46
N ARG A 23 -14.29 -3.52 -4.30
CA ARG A 23 -13.22 -2.93 -3.51
C ARG A 23 -13.17 -1.46 -3.95
N ALA A 24 -13.62 -0.57 -3.07
CA ALA A 24 -13.55 0.86 -3.31
C ALA A 24 -12.07 1.21 -3.51
N LYS A 25 -11.71 1.41 -4.76
CA LYS A 25 -10.40 1.85 -5.22
C LYS A 25 -10.42 3.36 -5.01
N GLY A 26 -9.80 3.85 -3.93
CA GLY A 26 -9.67 5.28 -3.70
C GLY A 26 -10.04 5.79 -2.29
N ALA A 27 -9.68 5.06 -1.22
CA ALA A 27 -9.37 5.79 0.00
C ALA A 27 -8.00 6.47 -0.20
N PRO A 28 -7.81 7.74 0.21
CA PRO A 28 -6.57 8.46 -0.03
C PRO A 28 -5.42 7.74 0.68
N GLU A 29 -4.37 7.41 -0.07
CA GLU A 29 -3.20 6.66 0.45
C GLU A 29 -2.62 7.34 1.69
N THR A 30 -2.65 8.68 1.74
CA THR A 30 -2.29 9.50 2.91
C THR A 30 -2.98 9.11 4.22
N SER A 31 -4.26 8.72 4.19
CA SER A 31 -4.99 8.33 5.40
C SER A 31 -4.57 6.96 5.91
N ARG A 32 -4.16 6.08 4.99
CA ARG A 32 -3.66 4.75 5.32
C ARG A 32 -2.24 4.85 5.87
N ASP A 33 -1.37 5.61 5.22
CA ASP A 33 0.02 5.80 5.65
C ASP A 33 0.06 6.42 7.06
N LEU A 34 -0.79 7.42 7.33
CA LEU A 34 -0.94 8.02 8.65
C LEU A 34 -1.40 7.01 9.72
N LEU A 35 -2.31 6.10 9.37
CA LEU A 35 -2.74 5.04 10.29
C LEU A 35 -1.62 4.05 10.56
N GLU A 36 -0.80 3.74 9.55
CA GLU A 36 0.34 2.84 9.64
C GLU A 36 1.42 3.42 10.57
N GLU A 37 1.79 4.69 10.38
CA GLU A 37 2.73 5.41 11.25
C GLU A 37 2.24 5.44 12.72
N ARG A 38 0.96 5.72 12.93
CA ARG A 38 0.37 5.75 14.29
C ARG A 38 0.38 4.37 14.94
N LEU A 39 0.13 3.30 14.18
CA LEU A 39 0.16 1.93 14.69
C LEU A 39 1.59 1.51 15.04
N GLU A 40 2.56 1.85 14.20
CA GLU A 40 3.98 1.61 14.45
C GLU A 40 4.46 2.34 15.72
N PHE A 41 4.09 3.61 15.88
CA PHE A 41 4.39 4.40 17.07
C PHE A 41 3.84 3.74 18.35
N LEU A 42 2.56 3.36 18.35
CA LEU A 42 1.93 2.73 19.52
C LEU A 42 2.58 1.38 19.88
N LEU A 43 2.88 0.54 18.89
CA LEU A 43 3.57 -0.74 19.13
C LEU A 43 4.98 -0.53 19.67
N THR A 44 5.69 0.50 19.20
CA THR A 44 7.01 0.89 19.71
C THR A 44 6.91 1.34 21.17
N CYS A 45 5.95 2.20 21.52
CA CYS A 45 5.72 2.58 22.91
C CYS A 45 5.50 1.35 23.81
N ILE A 46 4.66 0.40 23.38
CA ILE A 46 4.39 -0.83 24.14
C ILE A 46 5.67 -1.65 24.37
N LYS A 47 6.53 -1.74 23.35
CA LYS A 47 7.80 -2.47 23.40
C LYS A 47 8.82 -1.80 24.33
N GLU A 48 9.07 -0.50 24.13
CA GLU A 48 10.11 0.25 24.86
C GLU A 48 9.75 0.47 26.33
N THR A 49 8.45 0.63 26.63
CA THR A 49 7.97 0.81 28.02
C THR A 49 7.69 -0.52 28.73
N GLY A 50 7.65 -1.64 28.01
CA GLY A 50 7.28 -2.95 28.57
C GLY A 50 5.82 -3.07 29.01
N MET A 51 4.92 -2.22 28.48
CA MET A 51 3.49 -2.26 28.80
C MET A 51 2.88 -3.62 28.40
N LYS A 52 2.13 -4.22 29.33
CA LYS A 52 1.39 -5.46 29.07
C LYS A 52 -0.05 -5.15 28.71
N ILE A 53 -0.52 -5.73 27.62
CA ILE A 53 -1.92 -5.60 27.18
C ILE A 53 -2.80 -6.57 27.96
N ASN A 54 -3.81 -6.05 28.66
CA ASN A 54 -4.84 -6.87 29.29
C ASN A 54 -5.89 -7.30 28.25
N TYR A 55 -5.65 -8.42 27.57
CA TYR A 55 -6.56 -8.92 26.52
C TYR A 55 -7.96 -9.25 27.03
N ALA A 56 -8.13 -9.57 28.31
CA ALA A 56 -9.45 -9.83 28.87
C ALA A 56 -10.27 -8.53 28.99
N ALA A 57 -9.63 -7.43 29.42
CA ALA A 57 -10.27 -6.12 29.45
C ALA A 57 -10.61 -5.62 28.04
N VAL A 58 -9.68 -5.78 27.08
CA VAL A 58 -9.91 -5.45 25.67
C VAL A 58 -11.04 -6.30 25.09
N GLY A 59 -11.05 -7.60 25.38
CA GLY A 59 -12.12 -8.51 24.97
C GLY A 59 -13.50 -8.04 25.44
N ARG A 60 -13.63 -7.69 26.73
CA ARG A 60 -14.87 -7.13 27.29
C ARG A 60 -15.28 -5.82 26.60
N HIS A 61 -14.34 -4.91 26.39
CA HIS A 61 -14.61 -3.62 25.74
C HIS A 61 -15.19 -3.79 24.32
N TYR A 62 -14.64 -4.74 23.55
CA TYR A 62 -15.08 -4.99 22.17
C TYR A 62 -16.16 -6.07 22.03
N GLY A 63 -16.62 -6.68 23.13
CA GLY A 63 -17.57 -7.79 23.09
C GLY A 63 -17.03 -9.05 22.40
N ILE A 64 -15.72 -9.30 22.50
CA ILE A 64 -15.05 -10.46 21.90
C ILE A 64 -14.35 -11.32 22.96
N SER A 65 -14.05 -12.57 22.62
CA SER A 65 -13.26 -13.42 23.52
C SER A 65 -11.84 -12.88 23.72
N THR A 66 -11.25 -13.18 24.88
CA THR A 66 -9.84 -12.86 25.19
C THR A 66 -8.90 -13.36 24.10
N HIS A 67 -9.14 -14.57 23.59
CA HIS A 67 -8.34 -15.16 22.52
C HIS A 67 -8.49 -14.39 21.20
N ALA A 68 -9.69 -13.94 20.86
CA ALA A 68 -9.91 -13.11 19.67
C ALA A 68 -9.18 -11.76 19.78
N ALA A 69 -9.16 -11.14 20.96
CA ALA A 69 -8.41 -9.91 21.21
C ALA A 69 -6.89 -10.13 21.02
N TYR A 70 -6.36 -11.22 21.58
CA TYR A 70 -4.96 -11.62 21.38
C TYR A 70 -4.61 -11.81 19.89
N LEU A 71 -5.43 -12.56 19.16
CA LEU A 71 -5.22 -12.79 17.71
C LEU A 71 -5.33 -11.51 16.87
N ARG A 72 -6.15 -10.54 17.29
CA ARG A 72 -6.21 -9.23 16.61
C ARG A 72 -4.92 -8.46 16.83
N PHE A 73 -4.43 -8.41 18.06
CA PHE A 73 -3.16 -7.77 18.37
C PHE A 73 -1.98 -8.41 17.60
N LEU A 74 -1.92 -9.74 17.57
CA LEU A 74 -0.88 -10.46 16.83
C LEU A 74 -0.87 -10.08 15.34
N ARG A 75 -2.05 -10.04 14.71
CA ARG A 75 -2.20 -9.61 13.31
C ARG A 75 -1.75 -8.16 13.09
N SER A 76 -2.08 -7.25 14.00
CA SER A 76 -1.61 -5.86 13.92
C SER A 76 -0.08 -5.78 14.01
N LYS A 77 0.54 -6.57 14.90
CA LYS A 77 1.99 -6.63 15.04
C LYS A 77 2.65 -7.17 13.76
N ASP A 78 2.14 -8.26 13.21
CA ASP A 78 2.68 -8.87 11.99
C ASP A 78 2.49 -7.95 10.77
N TYR A 79 1.40 -7.19 10.74
CA TYR A 79 1.16 -6.20 9.70
C TYR A 79 2.21 -5.09 9.73
N VAL A 80 2.47 -4.50 10.91
CA VAL A 80 3.50 -3.47 11.06
C VAL A 80 4.89 -4.02 10.77
N ALA A 81 5.21 -5.23 11.22
CA ALA A 81 6.49 -5.86 10.90
C ALA A 81 6.73 -5.98 9.39
N LYS A 82 5.70 -6.35 8.61
CA LYS A 82 5.79 -6.42 7.15
C LYS A 82 5.98 -5.03 6.51
N LEU A 83 5.34 -4.00 7.04
CA LEU A 83 5.50 -2.63 6.54
C LEU A 83 6.93 -2.12 6.77
N VAL A 84 7.47 -2.32 7.97
CA VAL A 84 8.86 -1.96 8.28
C VAL A 84 9.82 -2.67 7.33
N SER A 85 9.69 -3.98 7.16
CA SER A 85 10.54 -4.74 6.22
C SER A 85 10.39 -4.27 4.77
N ALA A 86 9.18 -3.94 4.33
CA ALA A 86 8.95 -3.42 2.98
C ALA A 86 9.59 -2.05 2.77
N ARG A 87 9.52 -1.16 3.77
CA ARG A 87 10.16 0.16 3.75
C ARG A 87 11.68 0.05 3.69
N GLU A 88 12.27 -0.81 4.52
CA GLU A 88 13.72 -1.08 4.50
C GLU A 88 14.19 -1.64 3.16
N ALA A 89 13.40 -2.53 2.53
CA ALA A 89 13.71 -3.08 1.21
C ALA A 89 13.61 -2.03 0.10
N ALA A 90 12.62 -1.12 0.17
CA ALA A 90 12.45 -0.03 -0.78
C ALA A 90 13.61 0.97 -0.71
N GLN A 91 14.06 1.34 0.50
CA GLN A 91 15.22 2.22 0.69
C GLN A 91 16.51 1.65 0.08
N LYS A 92 16.75 0.34 0.24
CA LYS A 92 17.93 -0.33 -0.35
C LYS A 92 17.88 -0.40 -1.87
N SER A 93 16.68 -0.43 -2.44
CA SER A 93 16.49 -0.49 -3.90
C SER A 93 16.66 0.89 -4.54
N ASP A 94 16.27 1.96 -3.85
CA ASP A 94 16.45 3.36 -4.28
C ASP A 94 17.93 3.78 -4.20
N GLU A 95 18.66 3.32 -3.18
CA GLU A 95 20.10 3.58 -3.04
C GLU A 95 20.93 2.89 -4.15
N ALA A 96 20.55 1.68 -4.57
CA ALA A 96 21.19 0.96 -5.67
C ALA A 96 20.98 1.59 -7.07
N GLN A 97 20.03 2.52 -7.22
CA GLN A 97 19.81 3.24 -8.49
C GLN A 97 20.63 4.54 -8.57
N LYS A 98 21.20 5.05 -7.47
CA LYS A 98 22.05 6.25 -7.48
C LYS A 98 23.51 5.98 -7.84
N ASP A 99 23.97 4.74 -7.72
CA ASP A 99 25.35 4.37 -8.10
C ASP A 99 25.51 4.06 -9.61
N GLY A 100 24.51 4.37 -10.44
CA GLY A 100 24.48 4.04 -11.88
C GLY A 100 24.63 5.21 -12.85
N GLU A 101 24.67 6.45 -12.38
CA GLU A 101 24.72 7.66 -13.24
C GLU A 101 26.02 8.46 -13.12
N ASP A 102 27.16 7.82 -12.90
CA ASP A 102 28.44 8.53 -12.90
C ASP A 102 29.55 7.72 -13.59
N GLN A 103 29.34 7.40 -14.87
CA GLN A 103 30.41 7.04 -15.79
C GLN A 103 29.92 7.16 -17.24
N LYS A 104 30.11 8.34 -17.83
CA LYS A 104 30.46 8.53 -19.25
C LYS A 104 30.91 9.97 -19.44
N ASP A 105 32.13 10.21 -18.97
CA ASP A 105 32.98 11.24 -19.58
C ASP A 105 33.54 10.68 -20.90
N ASP A 106 33.76 11.60 -21.83
CA ASP A 106 34.61 11.50 -23.02
C ASP A 106 34.07 10.77 -24.28
N GLU A 107 33.55 11.57 -25.21
CA GLU A 107 33.93 11.66 -26.63
C GLU A 107 32.78 12.30 -27.42
N ALA A 108 32.86 13.62 -27.63
CA ALA A 108 32.09 14.30 -28.67
C ALA A 108 33.06 14.81 -29.74
N GLN A 109 33.52 13.86 -30.55
CA GLN A 109 34.13 14.10 -31.85
C GLN A 109 33.04 14.62 -32.81
N LYS A 110 33.22 15.83 -33.35
CA LYS A 110 32.53 16.29 -34.56
C LYS A 110 33.51 17.08 -35.42
N ASP A 111 33.94 16.41 -36.48
CA ASP A 111 34.65 16.97 -37.61
C ASP A 111 33.71 17.82 -38.50
N ASP A 112 34.34 18.83 -39.14
CA ASP A 112 34.01 19.54 -40.38
C ASP A 112 32.68 20.32 -40.53
N GLU A 113 32.76 21.64 -40.71
CA GLU A 113 32.79 22.28 -42.04
C GLU A 113 33.05 23.81 -41.95
N ASP A 114 34.00 24.25 -42.77
CA ASP A 114 34.20 25.58 -43.41
C ASP A 114 33.52 26.82 -42.82
N LEU A 115 34.33 27.80 -42.40
CA LEU A 115 34.01 29.22 -42.55
C LEU A 115 35.28 30.04 -42.79
N GLU A 116 35.17 30.88 -43.81
CA GLU A 116 36.22 31.51 -44.61
C GLU A 116 37.15 32.45 -43.83
N ILE A 117 38.44 32.37 -44.17
CA ILE A 117 39.42 33.43 -43.95
C ILE A 117 39.05 34.58 -44.88
N THR A 118 38.74 35.75 -44.33
CA THR A 118 39.02 37.02 -45.00
C THR A 118 39.73 37.95 -44.02
N GLU A 119 40.87 38.42 -44.50
CA GLU A 119 41.82 39.32 -43.87
C GLU A 119 41.19 40.72 -43.72
N ASP A 120 41.40 41.37 -42.57
CA ASP A 120 41.38 42.82 -42.49
C ASP A 120 42.40 43.25 -41.44
N GLU A 121 43.63 43.42 -41.92
CA GLU A 121 44.70 44.19 -41.30
C GLU A 121 44.68 45.58 -41.95
N GLU A 122 44.37 46.64 -41.20
CA GLU A 122 45.29 47.76 -41.05
C GLU A 122 44.80 48.80 -40.03
N ALA A 123 45.80 49.32 -39.33
CA ALA A 123 45.81 50.53 -38.53
C ALA A 123 46.43 51.68 -39.33
#